data_AF-A0A2G6KBZ8-F1
#
_entry.id   AF-A0A2G6KBZ8-F1
#
_cell.length_a   1.000
_cell.length_b   1.000
_cell.length_c   1.000
_cell.angle_alpha   90.00
_cell.angle_beta   90.00
_cell.angle_gamma   90.00
#
_symmetry.space_group_name_H-M   'P 1'
#
loop_
_entity.id
_entity.type
_entity.pdbx_description
1 polymer ?
#
loop_
_entity_poly.entity_id
_entity_poly.type
_entity_poly.pdbx_seq_one_letter_code
_entity_poly.pdbx_strand_id
1 'polypeptide(L)'
;METFTIHADHVNVEEIMQEIHRRVLEKKQAGIYSDEELQRIADLKNDLSPKNNERYSELNLHLRKLHLNWELSGSGAIISSHRKVIGPLMVVMKQAGFKLLKFFGSAFFTRQTEFNAANVRFNTAMLEELTRLSEENKQLVRTQEELMRQIQLLQAQQSQGSE
;
A
#
# COMPACT_ATOMS: atom_id res chain seq x y z
N MET A 1 -10.43 11.37 -26.93
CA MET A 1 -10.02 11.28 -25.51
C MET A 1 -10.85 12.29 -24.76
N GLU A 2 -11.92 11.85 -24.10
CA GLU A 2 -12.80 12.73 -23.34
C GLU A 2 -12.20 12.95 -21.95
N THR A 3 -11.82 14.20 -21.68
CA THR A 3 -11.31 14.64 -20.38
C THR A 3 -12.43 14.59 -19.36
N PHE A 4 -12.24 13.79 -18.31
CA PHE A 4 -13.20 13.65 -17.22
C PHE A 4 -13.06 14.85 -16.27
N THR A 5 -13.92 15.86 -16.42
CA THR A 5 -13.93 17.06 -15.57
C THR A 5 -14.81 16.82 -14.35
N ILE A 6 -14.21 16.70 -13.16
CA ILE A 6 -14.93 16.57 -11.89
C ILE A 6 -15.38 17.97 -11.46
N HIS A 7 -16.67 18.28 -11.62
CA HIS A 7 -17.27 19.47 -11.03
C HIS A 7 -17.60 19.20 -9.56
N ALA A 8 -16.63 19.46 -8.69
CA ALA A 8 -16.80 19.41 -7.23
C ALA A 8 -16.78 20.85 -6.68
N ASP A 9 -17.81 21.64 -7.01
CA ASP A 9 -17.93 23.05 -6.62
C ASP A 9 -18.01 23.27 -5.09
N HIS A 10 -18.02 22.21 -4.28
CA HIS A 10 -18.22 22.27 -2.82
C HIS A 10 -17.22 21.45 -2.01
N VAL A 11 -16.16 20.89 -2.62
CA VAL A 11 -15.14 20.13 -1.89
C VAL A 11 -13.94 21.05 -1.65
N ASN A 12 -13.85 21.57 -0.43
CA ASN A 12 -12.70 22.36 0.00
C ASN A 12 -11.50 21.44 0.24
N VAL A 13 -10.71 21.23 -0.81
CA VAL A 13 -9.50 20.38 -0.78
C VAL A 13 -8.52 20.87 0.29
N GLU A 14 -8.44 22.18 0.50
CA GLU A 14 -7.60 22.81 1.52
C GLU A 14 -7.96 22.31 2.92
N GLU A 15 -9.26 22.30 3.23
CA GLU A 15 -9.80 21.92 4.55
C GLU A 15 -9.62 20.42 4.81
N ILE A 16 -9.81 19.59 3.77
CA ILE A 16 -9.55 18.15 3.84
C ILE A 16 -8.06 17.87 4.08
N MET A 17 -7.17 18.56 3.38
CA MET A 17 -5.72 18.41 3.54
C MET A 17 -5.25 18.86 4.93
N GLN A 18 -5.84 19.94 5.47
CA GLN A 18 -5.57 20.40 6.83
C GLN A 18 -6.03 19.37 7.88
N GLU A 19 -7.21 18.80 7.72
CA GLU A 19 -7.73 17.77 8.62
C GLU A 19 -6.90 16.48 8.56
N ILE A 20 -6.43 16.09 7.37
CA ILE A 20 -5.50 14.96 7.20
C ILE A 20 -4.19 15.25 7.93
N HIS A 21 -3.58 16.43 7.71
CA HIS A 21 -2.34 16.83 8.39
C HIS A 21 -2.50 16.83 9.91
N ARG A 22 -3.62 17.34 10.43
CA ARG A 22 -3.92 17.35 11.87
C ARG A 22 -3.95 15.92 12.45
N ARG A 23 -4.67 15.00 11.80
CA ARG A 23 -4.76 13.60 12.26
C ARG A 23 -3.43 12.86 12.18
N VAL A 24 -2.63 13.15 11.15
CA VAL A 24 -1.28 12.58 11.03
C VAL A 24 -0.39 13.09 12.17
N LEU A 25 -0.47 14.37 12.50
CA LEU A 25 0.30 14.98 13.59
C LEU A 25 -0.12 14.42 14.96
N GLU A 26 -1.41 14.27 15.21
CA GLU A 26 -1.95 13.66 16.44
C GLU A 26 -1.47 12.21 16.61
N LYS A 27 -1.46 11.42 15.53
CA LYS A 27 -0.94 10.05 15.54
C LYS A 27 0.57 9.99 15.73
N LYS A 28 1.31 10.97 15.17
CA LYS A 28 2.75 11.12 15.38
C LYS A 28 3.06 11.44 16.85
N GLN A 29 2.32 12.37 17.45
CA GLN A 29 2.46 12.74 18.87
C GLN A 29 2.05 11.61 19.83
N ALA A 30 1.06 10.79 19.43
CA ALA A 30 0.67 9.60 20.17
C ALA A 30 1.66 8.42 20.03
N GLY A 31 2.77 8.59 19.27
CA GLY A 31 3.79 7.56 19.08
C GLY A 31 3.32 6.37 18.23
N ILE A 32 2.22 6.51 17.49
CA ILE A 32 1.65 5.44 16.65
C ILE A 32 2.50 5.21 15.39
N TYR A 33 3.27 6.22 14.97
CA TYR A 33 4.23 6.13 13.87
C TYR A 33 5.58 6.65 14.36
N SER A 34 6.62 5.83 14.29
CA SER A 34 7.98 6.31 14.52
C SER A 34 8.47 7.09 13.28
N ASP A 35 9.37 8.05 13.48
CA ASP A 35 9.98 8.78 12.36
C ASP A 35 10.76 7.83 11.43
N GLU A 36 11.28 6.72 11.96
CA GLU A 36 11.96 5.67 11.20
C GLU A 36 10.99 4.87 10.32
N GLU A 37 9.76 4.61 10.79
CA GLU A 37 8.71 3.95 9.99
C GLU A 37 8.20 4.85 8.88
N LEU A 38 8.03 6.15 9.15
CA LEU A 38 7.64 7.14 8.15
C LEU A 38 8.71 7.31 7.07
N GLN A 39 9.99 7.33 7.46
CA GLN A 39 11.12 7.34 6.53
C GLN A 39 11.15 6.07 5.69
N ARG A 40 11.01 4.88 6.32
CA ARG A 40 10.91 3.59 5.62
C ARG A 40 9.78 3.58 4.61
N ILE A 41 8.59 4.07 4.96
CA ILE A 41 7.43 4.10 4.06
C ILE A 41 7.68 5.06 2.88
N ALA A 42 8.33 6.20 3.13
CA ALA A 42 8.69 7.15 2.08
C ALA A 42 9.74 6.59 1.12
N ASP A 43 10.74 5.88 1.65
CA ASP A 43 11.78 5.21 0.86
C ASP A 43 11.19 4.02 0.09
N LEU A 44 10.33 3.22 0.70
CA LEU A 44 9.55 2.17 0.03
C LEU A 44 8.75 2.76 -1.13
N LYS A 45 8.05 3.89 -0.92
CA LYS A 45 7.25 4.52 -1.99
C LYS A 45 8.11 4.93 -3.20
N ASN A 46 9.35 5.35 -2.99
CA ASN A 46 10.28 5.69 -4.06
C ASN A 46 10.82 4.45 -4.78
N ASP A 47 11.13 3.38 -4.04
CA ASP A 47 11.69 2.14 -4.61
C ASP A 47 10.63 1.28 -5.31
N LEU A 48 9.38 1.38 -4.85
CA LEU A 48 8.18 0.78 -5.43
C LEU A 48 7.62 1.60 -6.61
N SER A 49 8.35 2.63 -7.06
CA SER A 49 8.00 3.38 -8.27
C SER A 49 7.89 2.41 -9.46
N PRO A 50 6.75 2.40 -10.19
CA PRO A 50 6.48 1.50 -11.32
C PRO A 50 7.56 1.51 -12.41
N LYS A 51 8.41 2.54 -12.43
CA LYS A 51 9.38 2.82 -13.47
C LYS A 51 10.58 1.87 -13.49
N ASN A 52 10.87 1.15 -12.40
CA ASN A 52 12.09 0.35 -12.26
C ASN A 52 11.88 -1.16 -12.12
N ASN A 53 10.65 -1.64 -11.88
CA ASN A 53 10.42 -3.08 -11.70
C ASN A 53 8.94 -3.47 -11.90
N GLU A 54 8.60 -3.90 -13.11
CA GLU A 54 7.22 -4.21 -13.54
C GLU A 54 6.53 -5.26 -12.64
N ARG A 55 7.31 -6.25 -12.16
CA ARG A 55 6.85 -7.32 -11.26
C ARG A 55 6.50 -6.83 -9.84
N TYR A 56 7.21 -5.82 -9.35
CA TYR A 56 6.90 -5.20 -8.05
C TYR A 56 5.77 -4.18 -8.18
N SER A 57 5.64 -3.51 -9.33
CA SER A 57 4.55 -2.56 -9.61
C SER A 57 3.16 -3.20 -9.43
N GLU A 58 2.96 -4.41 -9.97
CA GLU A 58 1.69 -5.14 -9.82
C GLU A 58 1.46 -5.60 -8.38
N LEU A 59 2.50 -6.11 -7.71
CA LEU A 59 2.42 -6.54 -6.31
C LEU A 59 2.07 -5.36 -5.39
N ASN A 60 2.66 -4.20 -5.62
CA ASN A 60 2.34 -2.96 -4.91
C ASN A 60 0.91 -2.50 -5.14
N LEU A 61 0.44 -2.59 -6.38
CA LEU A 61 -0.93 -2.24 -6.70
C LEU A 61 -1.91 -3.16 -5.95
N HIS A 62 -1.63 -4.46 -5.89
CA HIS A 62 -2.43 -5.42 -5.12
C HIS A 62 -2.35 -5.17 -3.61
N LEU A 63 -1.17 -4.87 -3.09
CA LEU A 63 -0.98 -4.51 -1.68
C LEU A 63 -1.78 -3.26 -1.31
N ARG A 64 -1.75 -2.24 -2.17
CA ARG A 64 -2.53 -1.01 -2.00
C ARG A 64 -4.03 -1.28 -2.04
N LYS A 65 -4.50 -2.12 -2.96
CA LYS A 65 -5.91 -2.56 -2.99
C LYS A 65 -6.30 -3.29 -1.70
N LEU A 66 -5.44 -4.15 -1.16
CA LEU A 66 -5.68 -4.82 0.12
C LEU A 66 -5.75 -3.82 1.28
N HIS A 67 -4.82 -2.87 1.34
CA HIS A 67 -4.81 -1.77 2.34
C HIS A 67 -6.07 -0.89 2.27
N LEU A 68 -6.69 -0.74 1.10
CA LEU A 68 -7.93 0.04 0.96
C LEU A 68 -9.20 -0.76 1.32
N ASN A 69 -9.17 -2.09 1.19
CA ASN A 69 -10.37 -2.93 1.26
C ASN A 69 -10.36 -3.96 2.41
N TRP A 70 -9.35 -3.94 3.30
CA TRP A 70 -9.25 -4.93 4.37
C TRP A 70 -10.43 -4.86 5.37
N GLU A 71 -11.02 -3.68 5.54
CA GLU A 71 -12.14 -3.44 6.43
C GLU A 71 -13.48 -3.79 5.76
N LEU A 72 -14.14 -4.85 6.24
CA LEU A 72 -15.46 -5.24 5.71
C LEU A 72 -16.59 -4.31 6.20
N SER A 73 -16.42 -3.67 7.36
CA SER A 73 -17.41 -2.78 7.96
C SER A 73 -17.53 -1.42 7.27
N GLY A 74 -16.49 -1.01 6.55
CA GLY A 74 -16.29 0.33 5.97
C GLY A 74 -17.11 0.67 4.72
N SER A 75 -18.03 -0.18 4.28
CA SER A 75 -18.89 0.16 3.15
C SER A 75 -20.01 1.12 3.57
N GLY A 76 -19.73 2.41 3.51
CA GLY A 76 -20.71 3.47 3.27
C GLY A 76 -21.30 3.38 1.85
N ALA A 77 -21.60 2.17 1.37
CA ALA A 77 -22.20 1.98 0.06
C ALA A 77 -23.55 2.68 0.07
N ILE A 78 -23.69 3.71 -0.76
CA ILE A 78 -24.93 4.44 -0.91
C ILE A 78 -25.95 3.47 -1.50
N ILE A 79 -26.82 2.94 -0.65
CA ILE A 79 -27.93 2.08 -1.08
C ILE A 79 -28.95 2.99 -1.77
N SER A 80 -28.82 3.13 -3.09
CA SER A 80 -29.77 3.89 -3.92
C SER A 80 -30.68 2.95 -4.71
N SER A 81 -31.81 3.50 -5.16
CA SER A 81 -32.71 2.83 -6.09
C SER A 81 -33.12 3.84 -7.15
N HIS A 82 -32.93 3.49 -8.43
CA HIS A 82 -33.32 4.34 -9.56
C HIS A 82 -34.84 4.35 -9.81
N ARG A 83 -35.64 3.58 -9.06
CA ARG A 83 -37.09 3.45 -9.28
C ARG A 83 -37.86 4.52 -8.51
N LYS A 84 -38.53 5.44 -9.22
CA LYS A 84 -39.19 6.63 -8.63
C LYS A 84 -40.31 6.35 -7.62
N VAL A 85 -41.08 5.27 -7.77
CA VAL A 85 -42.29 5.02 -6.94
C VAL A 85 -42.02 4.08 -5.76
N ILE A 86 -41.30 2.98 -6.00
CA ILE A 86 -41.02 1.94 -4.98
C ILE A 86 -39.60 2.10 -4.40
N GLY A 87 -38.81 3.04 -4.93
CA GLY A 87 -37.41 3.27 -4.56
C GLY A 87 -37.19 3.51 -3.08
N PRO A 88 -37.92 4.46 -2.43
CA PRO A 88 -37.74 4.73 -1.01
C PRO A 88 -37.99 3.51 -0.12
N LEU A 89 -39.07 2.76 -0.38
CA LEU A 89 -39.40 1.55 0.36
C LEU A 89 -38.33 0.44 0.18
N MET A 90 -37.84 0.24 -1.05
CA MET A 90 -36.75 -0.70 -1.31
C MET A 90 -35.46 -0.31 -0.60
N VAL A 91 -35.13 0.98 -0.53
CA VAL A 91 -33.94 1.46 0.18
C VAL A 91 -34.05 1.17 1.67
N VAL A 92 -35.20 1.47 2.28
CA VAL A 92 -35.46 1.18 3.71
C VAL A 92 -35.37 -0.33 4.00
N MET A 93 -35.99 -1.17 3.16
CA MET A 93 -35.92 -2.63 3.27
C MET A 93 -34.48 -3.15 3.21
N LYS A 94 -33.69 -2.66 2.23
CA LYS A 94 -32.27 -3.02 2.09
C LYS A 94 -31.44 -2.57 3.28
N GLN A 95 -31.67 -1.35 3.79
CA GLN A 95 -31.00 -0.84 4.98
C GLN A 95 -31.32 -1.66 6.23
N ALA A 96 -32.60 -2.03 6.42
CA ALA A 96 -33.03 -2.88 7.53
C ALA A 96 -32.40 -4.27 7.45
N GLY A 97 -32.42 -4.89 6.27
CA GLY A 97 -31.76 -6.18 6.04
C GLY A 97 -30.25 -6.12 6.30
N PHE A 98 -29.58 -5.05 5.87
CA PHE A 98 -28.15 -4.85 6.11
C PHE A 98 -27.82 -4.65 7.59
N LYS A 99 -28.66 -3.91 8.34
CA LYS A 99 -28.52 -3.77 9.80
C LYS A 99 -28.69 -5.11 10.52
N LEU A 100 -29.68 -5.91 10.11
CA LEU A 100 -29.93 -7.22 10.70
C LEU A 100 -28.76 -8.18 10.42
N LEU A 101 -28.26 -8.18 9.17
CA LEU A 101 -27.08 -8.95 8.79
C LEU A 101 -25.84 -8.53 9.59
N LYS A 102 -25.62 -7.22 9.77
CA LYS A 102 -24.53 -6.71 10.62
C LYS A 102 -24.69 -7.13 12.08
N PHE A 103 -25.91 -7.12 12.61
CA PHE A 103 -26.17 -7.52 14.00
C PHE A 103 -25.80 -8.99 14.23
N PHE A 104 -26.37 -9.90 13.43
CA PHE A 104 -26.13 -11.34 13.58
C PHE A 104 -24.74 -11.80 13.10
N GLY A 105 -24.20 -11.13 12.07
CA GLY A 105 -22.89 -11.42 11.49
C GLY A 105 -21.74 -10.64 12.11
N SER A 106 -21.99 -9.79 13.10
CA SER A 106 -20.98 -8.86 13.67
C SER A 106 -19.68 -9.56 14.04
N ALA A 107 -19.75 -10.65 14.81
CA ALA A 107 -18.58 -11.42 15.22
C ALA A 107 -17.81 -12.01 14.03
N PHE A 108 -18.51 -12.45 12.97
CA PHE A 108 -17.88 -12.94 11.75
C PHE A 108 -17.17 -11.80 11.00
N PHE A 109 -17.84 -10.66 10.82
CA PHE A 109 -17.25 -9.49 10.14
C PHE A 109 -16.04 -8.94 10.89
N THR A 110 -16.08 -8.90 12.23
CA THR A 110 -14.95 -8.48 13.06
C THR A 110 -13.78 -9.43 12.88
N ARG A 111 -13.99 -10.75 13.02
CA ARG A 111 -12.92 -11.75 12.83
C ARG A 111 -12.34 -11.71 11.42
N GLN A 112 -13.17 -11.54 10.40
CA GLN A 112 -12.73 -11.42 9.01
C GLN A 112 -11.91 -10.15 8.79
N THR A 113 -12.32 -9.03 9.40
CA THR A 113 -11.60 -7.76 9.35
C THR A 113 -10.25 -7.88 10.05
N GLU A 114 -10.18 -8.51 11.22
CA GLU A 114 -8.93 -8.80 11.93
C GLU A 114 -8.00 -9.71 11.12
N PHE A 115 -8.53 -10.78 10.53
CA PHE A 115 -7.78 -11.67 9.66
C PHE A 115 -7.24 -10.94 8.43
N ASN A 116 -8.07 -10.13 7.77
CA ASN A 116 -7.64 -9.32 6.63
C ASN A 116 -6.53 -8.35 7.04
N ALA A 117 -6.67 -7.67 8.19
CA ALA A 117 -5.65 -6.77 8.72
C ALA A 117 -4.32 -7.49 8.94
N ALA A 118 -4.37 -8.69 9.53
CA ALA A 118 -3.19 -9.52 9.74
C ALA A 118 -2.54 -9.91 8.41
N ASN A 119 -3.33 -10.28 7.40
CA ASN A 119 -2.83 -10.57 6.06
C ASN A 119 -2.18 -9.36 5.40
N VAL A 120 -2.78 -8.18 5.50
CA VAL A 120 -2.20 -6.95 4.94
C VAL A 120 -0.84 -6.65 5.58
N ARG A 121 -0.74 -6.75 6.91
CA ARG A 121 0.52 -6.58 7.64
C ARG A 121 1.56 -7.61 7.21
N PHE A 122 1.18 -8.87 7.15
CA PHE A 122 2.07 -9.96 6.72
C PHE A 122 2.60 -9.74 5.30
N ASN A 123 1.71 -9.43 4.34
CA ASN A 123 2.13 -9.19 2.96
C ASN A 123 3.02 -7.95 2.83
N THR A 124 2.78 -6.91 3.64
CA THR A 124 3.64 -5.72 3.68
C THR A 124 5.04 -6.08 4.18
N ALA A 125 5.15 -6.80 5.30
CA ALA A 125 6.43 -7.24 5.85
C ALA A 125 7.19 -8.18 4.88
N MET A 126 6.49 -9.10 4.21
CA MET A 126 7.08 -9.96 3.20
C MET A 126 7.64 -9.18 2.01
N LEU A 127 6.93 -8.14 1.57
CA LEU A 127 7.40 -7.28 0.48
C LEU A 127 8.66 -6.51 0.87
N GLU A 128 8.70 -5.98 2.09
CA GLU A 128 9.89 -5.29 2.63
C GLU A 128 11.10 -6.24 2.68
N GLU A 129 10.91 -7.47 3.16
CA GLU A 129 11.98 -8.47 3.21
C GLU A 129 12.46 -8.91 1.81
N LEU A 130 11.54 -9.08 0.84
CA LEU A 130 11.91 -9.38 -0.54
C LEU A 130 12.73 -8.24 -1.16
N THR A 131 12.33 -6.99 -0.93
CA THR A 131 13.07 -5.82 -1.40
C THR A 131 14.46 -5.77 -0.76
N ARG A 132 14.56 -5.99 0.56
CA ARG A 132 15.84 -6.05 1.27
C ARG A 132 16.77 -7.11 0.69
N LEU A 133 16.28 -8.35 0.57
CA LEU A 133 17.07 -9.47 0.00
C LEU A 133 17.45 -9.21 -1.46
N SER A 134 16.59 -8.56 -2.25
CA SER A 134 16.92 -8.18 -3.61
C SER A 134 18.04 -7.16 -3.66
N GLU A 135 18.09 -6.21 -2.72
CA GLU A 135 19.13 -5.19 -2.69
C GLU A 135 20.45 -5.77 -2.19
N GLU A 136 20.42 -6.60 -1.14
CA GLU A 136 21.59 -7.36 -0.66
C GLU A 136 22.19 -8.20 -1.79
N ASN A 137 21.38 -8.89 -2.59
CA ASN A 137 21.86 -9.65 -3.76
C ASN A 137 22.55 -8.76 -4.81
N LYS A 138 21.97 -7.60 -5.14
CA LYS A 138 22.62 -6.67 -6.09
C LYS A 138 23.96 -6.18 -5.58
N GLN A 139 24.07 -5.88 -4.28
CA GLN A 139 25.32 -5.46 -3.66
C GLN A 139 26.38 -6.57 -3.70
N LEU A 140 25.99 -7.81 -3.39
CA LEU A 140 26.87 -8.97 -3.49
C LEU A 140 27.39 -9.18 -4.91
N VAL A 141 26.52 -9.09 -5.92
CA VAL A 141 26.91 -9.21 -7.34
C VAL A 141 27.92 -8.12 -7.72
N ARG A 142 27.68 -6.86 -7.36
CA ARG A 142 28.62 -5.75 -7.60
C ARG A 142 29.97 -6.00 -6.95
N THR A 143 29.97 -6.47 -5.71
CA THR A 143 31.19 -6.78 -4.95
C THR A 143 31.97 -7.91 -5.63
N GLN A 144 31.27 -8.94 -6.11
CA GLN A 144 31.88 -10.05 -6.83
C GLN A 144 32.51 -9.58 -8.16
N GLU A 145 31.83 -8.72 -8.91
CA GLU A 145 32.36 -8.13 -10.14
C GLU A 145 33.62 -7.30 -9.89
N GLU A 146 33.62 -6.50 -8.82
CA GLU A 146 34.77 -5.66 -8.46
C GLU A 146 35.99 -6.51 -8.05
N LEU A 147 35.77 -7.53 -7.21
CA LEU A 147 36.84 -8.46 -6.83
C LEU A 147 37.41 -9.21 -8.03
N MET A 148 36.56 -9.64 -8.98
CA MET A 148 37.02 -10.28 -10.22
C MET A 148 37.89 -9.35 -11.06
N ARG A 149 37.54 -8.06 -11.16
CA ARG A 149 38.37 -7.05 -11.85
C ARG A 149 39.72 -6.88 -11.17
N GLN A 150 39.76 -6.80 -9.85
CA GLN A 150 41.01 -6.66 -9.10
C GLN A 150 41.93 -7.87 -9.30
N ILE A 151 41.38 -9.08 -9.29
CA ILE A 151 42.14 -10.31 -9.57
C ILE A 151 42.72 -10.26 -10.99
N GLN A 152 41.95 -9.86 -12.00
CA GLN A 152 42.43 -9.75 -13.38
C GLN A 152 43.55 -8.71 -13.53
N LEU A 153 43.43 -7.56 -12.86
CA LEU A 153 44.47 -6.52 -12.87
C LEU A 153 45.77 -7.00 -12.23
N LEU A 154 45.69 -7.68 -11.09
CA LEU A 154 46.85 -8.25 -10.41
C LEU A 154 47.53 -9.34 -11.27
N GLN A 155 46.75 -10.20 -11.92
CA GLN A 155 47.29 -11.21 -12.83
C GLN A 155 48.01 -10.57 -14.02
N ALA A 156 47.44 -9.53 -14.62
CA ALA A 156 48.07 -8.79 -15.72
C ALA A 156 49.39 -8.13 -15.31
N GLN A 157 49.46 -7.56 -14.10
CA GLN A 157 50.69 -6.98 -13.55
C GLN A 157 51.78 -8.04 -13.30
N GLN A 158 51.41 -9.22 -12.80
CA GLN A 158 52.36 -10.32 -12.59
C GLN A 158 52.91 -10.89 -13.90
N SER A 159 52.10 -10.92 -14.97
CA SER A 159 52.54 -11.36 -16.29
C SER A 159 53.50 -10.38 -16.97
N GLN A 160 53.38 -9.08 -16.70
CA GLN A 160 54.28 -8.04 -17.23
C GLN A 160 55.59 -7.88 -16.44
N GLY A 161 55.63 -8.30 -15.17
CA GLY A 161 56.83 -8.24 -14.34
C GLY A 161 57.76 -9.45 -14.41
N SER A 162 57.43 -10.45 -15.25
CA SER A 162 58.20 -11.70 -15.40
C SER A 162 58.96 -11.82 -16.74
N GLU A 163 58.98 -10.77 -17.56
CA GLU A 163 59.87 -10.61 -18.73
C GLU A 163 61.05 -9.70 -18.39
#